data_AF-A0A5M9ZK34-F1
#
_entry.id   AF-A0A5M9ZK34-F1
#
_cell.length_a   1.000
_cell.length_b   1.000
_cell.length_c   1.000
_cell.angle_alpha   90.00
_cell.angle_beta   90.00
_cell.angle_gamma   90.00
#
_symmetry.space_group_name_H-M   'P 1'
#
loop_
_entity.id
_entity.type
_entity.pdbx_description
1 polymer ?
#
loop_
_entity_poly.entity_id
_entity_poly.type
_entity_poly.pdbx_seq_one_letter_code
_entity_poly.pdbx_strand_id
1 'polypeptide(L)'
;MAYDATTWSDGDIITADKLNHLEQGVAVTPLDGKTLVFLGDSWCAGSGDGAGAWATLIQQRYPKSTCVNKGHYGSDWAQAATRHAPHSGDPTDPLPDTIDYLIVEAYTNGLYTPPVEQDGKSGVIDQFNRLKRFGTPNATYWTDDASWQKAYTGDTGTFAAETDWVLGSLARAHPEARKLVIAPYRAPSQYPTSVGEQATGEAFATFLPSVWTLAEKYGYATYNGFDHSPIPGWDFTLATPYMWVNNTKTDATHLNAKGNEKITPAILDAILAL
;
A
#
# COMPACT_ATOMS: atom_id res chain seq x y z
N MET A 1 -50.23 -10.75 13.58
CA MET A 1 -50.69 -9.71 12.62
C MET A 1 -50.49 -10.29 11.23
N ALA A 2 -51.58 -10.50 10.49
CA ALA A 2 -51.50 -10.96 9.11
C ALA A 2 -51.07 -9.77 8.24
N TYR A 3 -50.01 -9.93 7.46
CA TYR A 3 -49.58 -8.92 6.50
C TYR A 3 -50.49 -9.01 5.27
N ASP A 4 -51.24 -7.94 4.99
CA ASP A 4 -51.91 -7.77 3.70
C ASP A 4 -50.83 -7.52 2.64
N ALA A 5 -50.76 -8.40 1.64
CA ALA A 5 -49.81 -8.29 0.55
C ALA A 5 -50.18 -7.07 -0.33
N THR A 6 -49.38 -6.01 -0.25
CA THR A 6 -49.44 -4.89 -1.20
C THR A 6 -48.90 -5.36 -2.55
N THR A 7 -49.81 -5.74 -3.45
CA THR A 7 -49.49 -5.95 -4.87
C THR A 7 -48.99 -4.66 -5.50
N TRP A 8 -47.78 -4.70 -6.09
CA TRP A 8 -47.28 -3.64 -6.96
C TRP A 8 -47.99 -3.71 -8.33
N SER A 9 -47.90 -2.62 -9.11
CA SER A 9 -48.72 -2.34 -10.31
C SER A 9 -48.63 -3.36 -11.46
N ASP A 10 -47.72 -4.32 -11.38
CA ASP A 10 -47.46 -5.39 -12.35
C ASP A 10 -47.99 -6.77 -11.89
N GLY A 11 -48.62 -6.86 -10.72
CA GLY A 11 -49.28 -8.09 -10.25
C GLY A 11 -48.31 -9.16 -9.75
N ASP A 12 -47.05 -8.82 -9.54
CA ASP A 12 -46.05 -9.77 -9.09
C ASP A 12 -46.18 -10.02 -7.57
N ILE A 13 -46.42 -11.28 -7.18
CA ILE A 13 -46.59 -11.66 -5.77
C ILE A 13 -45.22 -11.75 -5.12
N ILE A 14 -44.98 -10.96 -4.06
CA ILE A 14 -43.78 -11.10 -3.23
C ILE A 14 -43.95 -12.33 -2.35
N THR A 15 -43.23 -13.40 -2.69
CA THR A 15 -43.13 -14.59 -1.84
C THR A 15 -42.18 -14.35 -0.67
N ALA A 16 -42.30 -15.13 0.40
CA ALA A 16 -41.33 -15.11 1.51
C ALA A 16 -39.89 -15.34 1.02
N ASP A 17 -39.70 -16.10 -0.06
CA ASP A 17 -38.39 -16.31 -0.69
C ASP A 17 -37.86 -15.08 -1.44
N LYS A 18 -38.74 -14.30 -2.09
CA LYS A 18 -38.37 -13.01 -2.72
C LYS A 18 -38.04 -11.94 -1.67
N LEU A 19 -38.77 -11.93 -0.55
CA LEU A 19 -38.47 -11.11 0.62
C LEU A 19 -37.15 -11.51 1.27
N ASN A 20 -36.90 -12.81 1.47
CA ASN A 20 -35.59 -13.32 1.89
C ASN A 20 -34.49 -12.97 0.89
N HIS A 21 -34.74 -13.01 -0.43
CA HIS A 21 -33.77 -12.56 -1.45
C HIS A 21 -33.54 -11.05 -1.45
N LEU A 22 -34.49 -10.23 -1.00
CA LEU A 22 -34.34 -8.78 -0.84
C LEU A 22 -33.64 -8.43 0.49
N GLU A 23 -33.96 -9.15 1.57
CA GLU A 23 -33.29 -9.05 2.87
C GLU A 23 -31.87 -9.61 2.83
N GLN A 24 -31.61 -10.65 2.03
CA GLN A 24 -30.27 -11.14 1.65
C GLN A 24 -29.67 -10.34 0.48
N GLY A 25 -30.49 -9.58 -0.25
CA GLY A 25 -30.11 -8.75 -1.41
C GLY A 25 -29.56 -7.38 -1.03
N VAL A 26 -29.71 -6.99 0.23
CA VAL A 26 -28.83 -6.00 0.87
C VAL A 26 -27.79 -6.77 1.68
N ALA A 27 -26.99 -7.61 1.00
CA ALA A 27 -25.78 -8.13 1.60
C ALA A 27 -24.90 -6.90 1.92
N VAL A 28 -24.91 -6.47 3.18
CA VAL A 28 -23.98 -5.48 3.70
C VAL A 28 -22.61 -6.07 3.44
N THR A 29 -21.90 -5.48 2.48
CA THR A 29 -20.57 -5.97 2.18
C THR A 29 -19.65 -5.59 3.35
N PRO A 30 -18.57 -6.33 3.62
CA PRO A 30 -17.66 -6.01 4.73
C PRO A 30 -17.07 -4.59 4.69
N LEU A 31 -17.14 -3.92 3.53
CA LEU A 31 -16.62 -2.58 3.30
C LEU A 31 -17.72 -1.51 3.19
N ASP A 32 -19.00 -1.86 3.30
CA ASP A 32 -20.10 -0.88 3.24
C ASP A 32 -19.94 0.17 4.35
N GLY A 33 -19.94 1.45 3.96
CA GLY A 33 -19.76 2.59 4.86
C GLY A 33 -18.36 2.76 5.43
N LYS A 34 -17.37 1.99 4.95
CA LYS A 34 -15.98 2.02 5.44
C LYS A 34 -15.12 2.99 4.65
N THR A 35 -14.21 3.67 5.32
CA THR A 35 -13.18 4.51 4.70
C THR A 35 -11.87 3.74 4.59
N LEU A 36 -11.42 3.50 3.36
CA LEU A 36 -10.14 2.89 3.03
C LEU A 36 -9.19 3.96 2.49
N VAL A 37 -8.03 4.11 3.10
CA VAL A 37 -6.99 5.05 2.66
C VAL A 37 -5.81 4.27 2.11
N PHE A 38 -5.40 4.61 0.90
CA PHE A 38 -4.29 3.97 0.19
C PHE A 38 -3.13 4.96 0.04
N LEU A 39 -2.01 4.68 0.68
CA LEU A 39 -0.76 5.44 0.61
C LEU A 39 0.23 4.66 -0.24
N GLY A 40 1.05 5.36 -1.03
CA GLY A 40 2.09 4.74 -1.84
C GLY A 40 2.67 5.71 -2.86
N ASP A 41 3.42 5.18 -3.81
CA ASP A 41 4.02 5.97 -4.87
C ASP A 41 3.18 6.03 -6.16
N SER A 42 3.83 6.07 -7.33
CA SER A 42 3.17 6.02 -8.64
C SER A 42 2.37 4.74 -8.87
N TRP A 43 2.69 3.64 -8.17
CA TRP A 43 1.99 2.38 -8.26
C TRP A 43 0.62 2.47 -7.61
N CYS A 44 0.56 3.10 -6.44
CA CYS A 44 -0.69 3.43 -5.78
C CYS A 44 -1.45 4.52 -6.53
N ALA A 45 -0.77 5.56 -7.04
CA ALA A 45 -1.43 6.64 -7.79
C ALA A 45 -2.10 6.12 -9.07
N GLY A 46 -1.48 5.13 -9.75
CA GLY A 46 -1.92 4.57 -11.02
C GLY A 46 -1.63 5.50 -12.20
N SER A 47 -1.47 4.98 -13.42
CA SER A 47 -1.08 5.78 -14.60
C SER A 47 -2.06 5.60 -15.76
N GLY A 48 -2.25 6.67 -16.54
CA GLY A 48 -3.02 6.62 -17.80
C GLY A 48 -4.43 6.07 -17.63
N ASP A 49 -4.73 4.98 -18.33
CA ASP A 49 -6.02 4.27 -18.27
C ASP A 49 -6.24 3.51 -16.96
N GLY A 50 -5.19 3.30 -16.15
CA GLY A 50 -5.23 2.75 -14.80
C GLY A 50 -5.20 3.79 -13.68
N ALA A 51 -5.57 5.05 -13.95
CA ALA A 51 -5.54 6.12 -12.96
C ALA A 51 -6.36 5.79 -11.69
N GLY A 52 -5.76 6.05 -10.53
CA GLY A 52 -6.29 5.70 -9.21
C GLY A 52 -6.13 4.22 -8.83
N ALA A 53 -5.51 3.41 -9.70
CA ALA A 53 -5.08 2.04 -9.45
C ALA A 53 -6.15 1.15 -8.79
N TRP A 54 -5.74 0.30 -7.85
CA TRP A 54 -6.63 -0.58 -7.08
C TRP A 54 -7.67 0.19 -6.25
N ALA A 55 -7.39 1.42 -5.80
CA ALA A 55 -8.34 2.17 -4.99
C ALA A 55 -9.61 2.51 -5.79
N THR A 56 -9.46 2.94 -7.05
CA THR A 56 -10.59 3.19 -7.95
C THR A 56 -11.37 1.90 -8.24
N LEU A 57 -10.68 0.80 -8.52
CA LEU A 57 -11.33 -0.48 -8.84
C LEU A 57 -12.07 -1.06 -7.63
N ILE A 58 -11.52 -0.93 -6.42
CA ILE A 58 -12.20 -1.33 -5.18
C ILE A 58 -13.44 -0.46 -4.95
N GLN A 59 -13.35 0.87 -5.13
CA GLN A 59 -14.51 1.77 -5.04
C GLN A 59 -15.62 1.39 -6.03
N GLN A 60 -15.27 1.03 -7.26
CA GLN A 60 -16.24 0.59 -8.27
C GLN A 60 -16.93 -0.73 -7.87
N ARG A 61 -16.20 -1.64 -7.24
CA ARG A 61 -16.74 -2.92 -6.75
C ARG A 61 -17.55 -2.77 -5.45
N TYR A 62 -17.19 -1.80 -4.62
CA TYR A 62 -17.82 -1.50 -3.34
C TYR A 62 -18.27 -0.03 -3.28
N PRO A 63 -19.33 0.35 -4.04
CA PRO A 63 -19.71 1.75 -4.23
C PRO A 63 -20.17 2.47 -2.96
N LYS A 64 -20.47 1.72 -1.90
CA LYS A 64 -20.85 2.26 -0.57
C LYS A 64 -19.65 2.45 0.37
N SER A 65 -18.46 2.01 -0.01
CA SER A 65 -17.21 2.34 0.69
C SER A 65 -16.73 3.73 0.25
N THR A 66 -15.78 4.31 0.97
CA THR A 66 -15.03 5.50 0.56
C THR A 66 -13.57 5.10 0.40
N CYS A 67 -13.07 5.02 -0.83
CA CYS A 67 -11.67 4.74 -1.12
C CYS A 67 -10.94 6.05 -1.43
N VAL A 68 -9.97 6.41 -0.60
CA VAL A 68 -9.14 7.61 -0.73
C VAL A 68 -7.77 7.20 -1.23
N ASN A 69 -7.45 7.54 -2.48
CA ASN A 69 -6.13 7.36 -3.04
C ASN A 69 -5.24 8.56 -2.69
N LYS A 70 -4.14 8.29 -1.97
CA LYS A 70 -3.11 9.25 -1.56
C LYS A 70 -1.74 8.88 -2.15
N GLY A 71 -1.73 8.17 -3.29
CA GLY A 71 -0.50 7.83 -4.01
C GLY A 71 0.14 9.06 -4.66
N HIS A 72 1.45 9.19 -4.54
CA HIS A 72 2.23 10.31 -5.11
C HIS A 72 3.34 9.79 -6.02
N TYR A 73 3.33 10.20 -7.30
CA TYR A 73 4.34 9.74 -8.27
C TYR A 73 5.76 10.06 -7.82
N GLY A 74 6.63 9.05 -7.86
CA GLY A 74 8.04 9.19 -7.51
C GLY A 74 8.30 9.31 -6.00
N SER A 75 7.28 9.16 -5.15
CA SER A 75 7.46 9.27 -3.71
C SER A 75 8.31 8.13 -3.15
N ASP A 76 9.17 8.47 -2.19
CA ASP A 76 9.88 7.53 -1.33
C ASP A 76 9.34 7.62 0.12
N TRP A 77 9.96 6.88 1.05
CA TRP A 77 9.57 6.88 2.46
C TRP A 77 9.81 8.24 3.14
N ALA A 78 10.90 8.94 2.84
CA ALA A 78 11.15 10.29 3.36
C ALA A 78 10.04 11.26 2.94
N GLN A 79 9.69 11.28 1.66
CA GLN A 79 8.64 12.14 1.13
C GLN A 79 7.27 11.78 1.73
N ALA A 80 6.98 10.49 1.90
CA ALA A 80 5.77 10.04 2.58
C ALA A 80 5.69 10.55 4.03
N ALA A 81 6.82 10.53 4.77
CA ALA A 81 6.89 11.05 6.13
C ALA A 81 6.51 12.54 6.19
N THR A 82 6.97 13.34 5.22
CA THR A 82 6.62 14.76 5.17
C THR A 82 5.15 15.01 4.79
N ARG A 83 4.61 14.20 3.88
CA ARG A 83 3.27 14.41 3.30
C ARG A 83 2.14 13.95 4.22
N HIS A 84 2.32 12.83 4.90
CA HIS A 84 1.22 12.12 5.56
C HIS A 84 1.41 11.93 7.07
N ALA A 85 2.64 11.98 7.59
CA ALA A 85 2.85 11.75 9.02
C ALA A 85 2.39 12.97 9.82
N PRO A 86 1.46 12.84 10.78
CA PRO A 86 0.86 13.97 11.49
C PRO A 86 1.84 14.74 12.38
N HIS A 87 3.05 14.22 12.61
CA HIS A 87 4.11 14.90 13.34
C HIS A 87 4.89 15.91 12.48
N SER A 88 4.63 16.04 11.17
CA SER A 88 5.30 17.03 10.31
C SER A 88 4.85 18.48 10.58
N GLY A 89 3.85 18.71 11.44
CA GLY A 89 3.39 20.04 11.86
C GLY A 89 2.44 20.72 10.87
N ASP A 90 2.52 20.37 9.58
CA ASP A 90 1.57 20.77 8.53
C ASP A 90 1.68 19.79 7.33
N PRO A 91 0.96 18.66 7.33
CA PRO A 91 1.01 17.72 6.22
C PRO A 91 0.43 18.38 4.97
N THR A 92 1.20 18.40 3.88
CA THR A 92 0.77 19.00 2.60
C THR A 92 -0.41 18.28 1.95
N ASP A 93 -0.68 17.04 2.38
CA ASP A 93 -1.78 16.22 1.92
C ASP A 93 -2.39 15.43 3.10
N PRO A 94 -3.23 16.09 3.92
CA PRO A 94 -3.73 15.52 5.16
C PRO A 94 -4.61 14.28 4.91
N LEU A 95 -4.51 13.33 5.84
CA LEU A 95 -5.37 12.15 5.89
C LEU A 95 -6.75 12.53 6.44
N PRO A 96 -7.82 11.81 6.05
CA PRO A 96 -9.15 12.05 6.59
C PRO A 96 -9.22 11.70 8.09
N ASP A 97 -10.12 12.37 8.81
CA ASP A 97 -10.28 12.20 10.27
C ASP A 97 -10.68 10.78 10.67
N THR A 98 -11.44 10.08 9.82
CA THR A 98 -11.90 8.71 10.05
C THR A 98 -11.29 7.76 9.01
N ILE A 99 -10.59 6.74 9.49
CA ILE A 99 -9.97 5.69 8.67
C ILE A 99 -10.32 4.34 9.28
N ASP A 100 -11.06 3.51 8.55
CA ASP A 100 -11.32 2.13 8.94
C ASP A 100 -10.19 1.19 8.49
N TYR A 101 -9.66 1.44 7.29
CA TYR A 101 -8.55 0.67 6.72
C TYR A 101 -7.43 1.60 6.26
N LEU A 102 -6.21 1.32 6.70
CA LEU A 102 -5.01 2.03 6.29
C LEU A 102 -4.08 1.08 5.53
N ILE A 103 -3.97 1.32 4.23
CA ILE A 103 -3.19 0.50 3.32
C ILE A 103 -1.96 1.30 2.89
N VAL A 104 -0.77 0.76 3.12
CA VAL A 104 0.51 1.37 2.73
C VAL A 104 1.19 0.47 1.70
N GLU A 105 1.33 0.94 0.48
CA GLU A 105 2.22 0.33 -0.50
C GLU A 105 3.67 0.72 -0.18
N ALA A 106 4.55 -0.29 -0.14
CA ALA A 106 5.92 -0.12 0.27
C ALA A 106 6.73 0.59 -0.83
N TYR A 107 7.02 1.86 -0.59
CA TYR A 107 7.72 2.74 -1.53
C TYR A 107 9.02 2.14 -2.05
N THR A 108 9.19 2.15 -3.38
CA THR A 108 10.40 1.65 -4.05
C THR A 108 11.30 2.77 -4.56
N ASN A 109 10.81 4.02 -4.66
CA ASN A 109 11.55 5.05 -5.39
C ASN A 109 12.89 5.43 -4.78
N GLY A 110 13.02 5.40 -3.45
CA GLY A 110 14.29 5.67 -2.78
C GLY A 110 15.41 4.71 -3.21
N LEU A 111 15.04 3.52 -3.69
CA LEU A 111 15.97 2.50 -4.14
C LEU A 111 16.46 2.71 -5.58
N TYR A 112 15.91 3.64 -6.36
CA TYR A 112 16.47 4.06 -7.66
C TYR A 112 17.70 4.98 -7.48
N THR A 113 18.67 4.54 -6.69
CA THR A 113 19.98 5.18 -6.50
C THR A 113 21.10 4.20 -6.87
N PRO A 114 22.31 4.67 -7.23
CA PRO A 114 23.41 3.77 -7.57
C PRO A 114 23.74 2.79 -6.43
N PRO A 115 24.17 1.54 -6.70
CA PRO A 115 24.38 0.50 -5.68
C PRO A 115 25.29 0.91 -4.51
N VAL A 116 26.30 1.74 -4.77
CA VAL A 116 27.23 2.25 -3.74
C VAL A 116 26.54 3.14 -2.71
N GLU A 117 25.43 3.79 -3.07
CA GLU A 117 24.61 4.58 -2.15
C GLU A 117 23.52 3.75 -1.47
N GLN A 118 23.12 2.61 -2.04
CA GLN A 118 22.08 1.74 -1.51
C GLN A 118 22.54 1.02 -0.23
N ASP A 119 23.76 0.46 -0.20
CA ASP A 119 24.26 -0.32 0.96
C ASP A 119 24.38 0.52 2.25
N GLY A 120 24.70 1.80 2.13
CA GLY A 120 24.76 2.74 3.26
C GLY A 120 23.39 3.28 3.71
N LYS A 121 22.40 3.28 2.80
CA LYS A 121 21.05 3.83 3.02
C LYS A 121 19.99 2.77 3.32
N SER A 122 20.20 1.49 3.06
CA SER A 122 19.20 0.47 3.42
C SER A 122 18.95 0.41 4.93
N GLY A 123 20.03 0.43 5.71
CA GLY A 123 19.96 0.07 7.13
C GLY A 123 19.49 -1.38 7.33
N VAL A 124 19.76 -1.98 8.48
CA VAL A 124 19.15 -3.28 8.83
C VAL A 124 18.52 -3.16 10.19
N ILE A 125 17.28 -3.62 10.31
CA ILE A 125 16.65 -3.76 11.61
C ILE A 125 17.07 -5.11 12.17
N ASP A 126 17.72 -5.08 13.33
CA ASP A 126 18.14 -6.31 13.98
C ASP A 126 16.95 -7.10 14.55
N GLN A 127 17.21 -8.34 14.95
CA GLN A 127 16.24 -9.25 15.56
C GLN A 127 15.60 -8.75 16.87
N PHE A 128 15.97 -7.56 17.35
CA PHE A 128 15.41 -6.90 18.53
C PHE A 128 14.69 -5.59 18.16
N ASN A 129 14.34 -5.40 16.88
CA ASN A 129 13.71 -4.18 16.35
C ASN A 129 14.57 -2.91 16.44
N ARG A 130 15.91 -3.05 16.47
CA ARG A 130 16.83 -1.91 16.57
C ARG A 130 17.45 -1.60 15.21
N LEU A 131 17.42 -0.33 14.83
CA LEU A 131 18.08 0.14 13.61
C LEU A 131 19.60 0.00 13.72
N LYS A 132 20.21 -0.79 12.84
CA LYS A 132 21.66 -0.92 12.69
C LYS A 132 22.09 -0.22 11.41
N ARG A 133 22.91 0.83 11.54
CA ARG A 133 23.68 1.40 10.42
C ARG A 133 24.91 0.53 10.16
N PHE A 134 25.15 0.14 8.91
CA PHE A 134 26.44 -0.44 8.52
C PHE A 134 27.48 0.69 8.43
N GLY A 135 28.64 0.52 9.09
CA GLY A 135 29.80 1.42 8.93
C GLY A 135 29.98 2.53 9.96
N THR A 136 29.13 2.67 10.99
CA THR A 136 29.34 3.65 12.08
C THR A 136 29.60 2.93 13.42
N PRO A 137 30.73 3.17 14.12
CA PRO A 137 31.08 2.47 15.36
C PRO A 137 30.13 2.71 16.56
N ASN A 138 29.29 3.74 16.47
CA ASN A 138 28.37 4.16 17.54
C ASN A 138 26.92 4.08 17.05
N ALA A 139 26.40 2.87 16.83
CA ALA A 139 24.98 2.69 16.58
C ALA A 139 24.20 3.11 17.84
N THR A 140 23.48 4.23 17.78
CA THR A 140 22.57 4.64 18.84
C THR A 140 21.38 3.68 18.82
N TYR A 141 21.24 2.88 19.88
CA TYR A 141 20.13 1.96 20.06
C TYR A 141 18.92 2.76 20.57
N TRP A 142 17.76 2.63 19.90
CA TRP A 142 16.57 3.40 20.25
C TRP A 142 15.59 2.51 21.03
N THR A 143 15.30 2.89 22.28
CA THR A 143 14.34 2.18 23.16
C THR A 143 13.05 2.98 23.33
N ASP A 144 12.01 2.27 23.72
CA ASP A 144 10.58 2.49 23.51
C ASP A 144 9.93 3.57 24.40
N ASP A 145 10.70 4.55 24.89
CA ASP A 145 10.23 5.43 25.96
C ASP A 145 9.43 6.65 25.47
N ALA A 146 8.42 7.05 26.24
CA ALA A 146 7.42 8.08 25.92
C ALA A 146 8.01 9.50 25.68
N SER A 147 9.31 9.69 25.92
CA SER A 147 10.08 10.89 25.55
C SER A 147 10.33 11.05 24.05
N TRP A 148 9.97 10.07 23.21
CA TRP A 148 10.12 10.09 21.74
C TRP A 148 9.40 11.25 21.03
N GLN A 149 8.35 11.82 21.62
CA GLN A 149 7.55 12.89 20.99
C GLN A 149 8.33 14.20 20.76
N LYS A 150 9.42 14.45 21.50
CA LYS A 150 10.22 15.69 21.40
C LYS A 150 11.59 15.51 20.75
N ALA A 151 12.05 14.27 20.56
CA ALA A 151 13.42 13.98 20.15
C ALA A 151 13.56 13.42 18.73
N TYR A 152 12.46 13.27 17.97
CA TYR A 152 12.55 12.89 16.56
C TYR A 152 12.95 14.08 15.69
N THR A 153 14.18 14.56 15.84
CA THR A 153 14.87 15.39 14.85
C THR A 153 15.45 14.49 13.74
N GLY A 154 14.67 13.50 13.31
CA GLY A 154 15.07 12.19 12.80
C GLY A 154 16.30 12.17 11.89
N ASP A 155 17.24 11.28 12.19
CA ASP A 155 18.22 10.81 11.21
C ASP A 155 17.46 9.98 10.17
N THR A 156 16.91 10.64 9.15
CA THR A 156 16.30 10.01 7.97
C THR A 156 17.35 9.44 7.01
N GLY A 157 18.61 9.25 7.44
CA GLY A 157 19.66 8.84 6.53
C GLY A 157 19.62 7.37 6.09
N THR A 158 18.54 6.62 6.40
CA THR A 158 18.31 5.25 5.90
C THR A 158 16.83 4.96 5.63
N PHE A 159 16.53 4.11 4.65
CA PHE A 159 15.18 3.64 4.32
C PHE A 159 14.50 2.96 5.51
N ALA A 160 15.22 2.14 6.28
CA ALA A 160 14.65 1.52 7.48
C ALA A 160 14.20 2.55 8.53
N ALA A 161 14.94 3.65 8.72
CA ALA A 161 14.55 4.73 9.64
C ALA A 161 13.33 5.51 9.13
N GLU A 162 13.26 5.73 7.81
CA GLU A 162 12.12 6.39 7.19
C GLU A 162 10.85 5.51 7.25
N THR A 163 10.98 4.21 6.99
CA THR A 163 9.87 3.25 7.15
C THR A 163 9.41 3.17 8.60
N ASP A 164 10.34 3.11 9.57
CA ASP A 164 10.00 3.10 11.01
C ASP A 164 9.22 4.36 11.38
N TRP A 165 9.64 5.51 10.87
CA TRP A 165 8.97 6.78 11.08
C TRP A 165 7.55 6.79 10.48
N VAL A 166 7.40 6.42 9.21
CA VAL A 166 6.10 6.43 8.51
C VAL A 166 5.12 5.47 9.16
N LEU A 167 5.48 4.18 9.27
CA LEU A 167 4.57 3.18 9.83
C LEU A 167 4.25 3.44 11.30
N GLY A 168 5.26 3.82 12.10
CA GLY A 168 5.06 4.13 13.51
C GLY A 168 4.17 5.35 13.72
N SER A 169 4.34 6.41 12.93
CA SER A 169 3.51 7.63 13.06
C SER A 169 2.08 7.39 12.65
N LEU A 170 1.88 6.68 11.54
CA LEU A 170 0.55 6.32 11.05
C LEU A 170 -0.19 5.39 12.03
N ALA A 171 0.49 4.40 12.60
CA ALA A 171 -0.11 3.50 13.58
C ALA A 171 -0.57 4.21 14.84
N ARG A 172 0.21 5.19 15.32
CA ARG A 172 -0.15 6.02 16.50
C ARG A 172 -1.28 7.00 16.21
N ALA A 173 -1.30 7.56 15.01
CA ALA A 173 -2.33 8.52 14.59
C ALA A 173 -3.69 7.85 14.35
N HIS A 174 -3.67 6.61 13.88
CA HIS A 174 -4.86 5.84 13.54
C HIS A 174 -4.84 4.47 14.25
N PRO A 175 -4.86 4.44 15.60
CA PRO A 175 -4.72 3.20 16.36
C PRO A 175 -5.83 2.19 16.04
N GLU A 176 -7.04 2.69 15.81
CA GLU A 176 -8.24 1.87 15.53
C GLU A 176 -8.33 1.35 14.08
N ALA A 177 -7.53 1.88 13.15
CA ALA A 177 -7.58 1.43 11.75
C ALA A 177 -7.04 0.00 11.62
N ARG A 178 -7.66 -0.81 10.76
CA ARG A 178 -7.10 -2.08 10.27
C ARG A 178 -6.00 -1.77 9.27
N LYS A 179 -4.79 -2.30 9.49
CA LYS A 179 -3.59 -1.82 8.79
C LYS A 179 -2.95 -2.92 7.95
N LEU A 180 -2.59 -2.58 6.72
CA LEU A 180 -1.93 -3.48 5.77
C LEU A 180 -0.74 -2.78 5.10
N VAL A 181 0.40 -3.46 5.06
CA VAL A 181 1.52 -3.08 4.19
C VAL A 181 1.55 -4.01 2.98
N ILE A 182 1.59 -3.44 1.78
CA ILE A 182 1.66 -4.15 0.50
C ILE A 182 3.05 -3.96 -0.08
N ALA A 183 3.77 -5.06 -0.32
CA ALA A 183 4.94 -5.00 -1.19
C ALA A 183 4.50 -4.88 -2.66
N PRO A 184 5.12 -4.01 -3.47
CA PRO A 184 4.84 -3.93 -4.91
C PRO A 184 5.20 -5.24 -5.62
N TYR A 185 4.63 -5.47 -6.79
CA TYR A 185 5.03 -6.57 -7.68
C TYR A 185 6.46 -6.37 -8.24
N ARG A 186 7.09 -7.45 -8.71
CA ARG A 186 8.38 -7.39 -9.41
C ARG A 186 8.23 -6.72 -10.77
N ALA A 187 8.57 -5.44 -10.91
CA ALA A 187 8.51 -4.76 -12.22
C ALA A 187 9.64 -5.22 -13.16
N PRO A 188 9.39 -5.41 -14.47
CA PRO A 188 10.45 -5.71 -15.44
C PRO A 188 11.57 -4.66 -15.47
N SER A 189 11.28 -3.38 -15.25
CA SER A 189 12.30 -2.31 -15.16
C SER A 189 13.24 -2.48 -13.96
N GLN A 190 12.82 -3.23 -12.95
CA GLN A 190 13.60 -3.49 -11.74
C GLN A 190 14.40 -4.78 -11.85
N TYR A 191 14.41 -5.44 -13.03
CA TYR A 191 15.18 -6.66 -13.23
C TYR A 191 16.68 -6.38 -13.12
N PRO A 192 17.45 -7.20 -12.38
CA PRO A 192 18.88 -7.04 -12.27
C PRO A 192 19.53 -7.31 -13.63
N THR A 193 19.85 -6.25 -14.38
CA THR A 193 20.71 -6.38 -15.56
C THR A 193 22.15 -6.18 -15.13
N SER A 194 23.08 -6.90 -15.76
CA SER A 194 24.52 -6.81 -15.50
C SER A 194 25.15 -5.47 -15.92
N VAL A 195 24.33 -4.44 -16.20
CA VAL A 195 24.75 -3.16 -16.75
C VAL A 195 24.18 -2.02 -15.90
N GLY A 196 24.96 -1.65 -14.88
CA GLY A 196 25.17 -0.27 -14.47
C GLY A 196 24.07 0.48 -13.70
N GLU A 197 22.76 0.28 -13.92
CA GLU A 197 21.81 1.30 -13.47
C GLU A 197 20.50 0.85 -12.79
N GLN A 198 20.09 -0.42 -12.77
CA GLN A 198 18.81 -0.79 -12.13
C GLN A 198 18.81 -2.16 -11.42
N ALA A 199 19.67 -2.33 -10.40
CA ALA A 199 19.56 -3.45 -9.44
C ALA A 199 18.47 -3.20 -8.36
N THR A 200 17.43 -2.44 -8.68
CA THR A 200 16.44 -1.97 -7.70
C THR A 200 15.55 -3.08 -7.17
N GLY A 201 15.28 -4.11 -7.98
CA GLY A 201 14.56 -5.30 -7.53
C GLY A 201 15.32 -6.10 -6.47
N GLU A 202 16.64 -6.25 -6.63
CA GLU A 202 17.50 -6.92 -5.64
C GLU A 202 17.67 -6.08 -4.37
N ALA A 203 17.82 -4.75 -4.52
CA ALA A 203 17.86 -3.83 -3.39
C ALA A 203 16.55 -3.89 -2.59
N PHE A 204 15.40 -3.89 -3.26
CA PHE A 204 14.11 -4.00 -2.59
C PHE A 204 13.93 -5.38 -1.94
N ALA A 205 14.30 -6.47 -2.62
CA ALA A 205 14.25 -7.81 -2.02
C ALA A 205 15.10 -7.92 -0.74
N THR A 206 16.23 -7.22 -0.70
CA THR A 206 17.11 -7.15 0.49
C THR A 206 16.51 -6.28 1.60
N PHE A 207 15.82 -5.20 1.24
CA PHE A 207 15.19 -4.28 2.19
C PHE A 207 13.86 -4.79 2.76
N LEU A 208 13.13 -5.58 1.99
CA LEU A 208 11.77 -6.06 2.28
C LEU A 208 11.63 -6.77 3.65
N PRO A 209 12.59 -7.59 4.12
CA PRO A 209 12.56 -8.12 5.49
C PRO A 209 12.49 -7.05 6.60
N SER A 210 13.12 -5.89 6.39
CA SER A 210 13.04 -4.77 7.35
C SER A 210 11.65 -4.14 7.34
N VAL A 211 11.02 -4.02 6.17
CA VAL A 211 9.63 -3.55 6.04
C VAL A 211 8.68 -4.49 6.80
N TRP A 212 8.83 -5.80 6.65
CA TRP A 212 7.98 -6.77 7.37
C TRP A 212 8.19 -6.73 8.88
N THR A 213 9.44 -6.62 9.32
CA THR A 213 9.77 -6.50 10.75
C THR A 213 9.11 -5.26 11.37
N LEU A 214 9.13 -4.13 10.66
CA LEU A 214 8.45 -2.90 11.10
C LEU A 214 6.93 -2.99 11.02
N ALA A 215 6.41 -3.63 9.98
CA ALA A 215 4.97 -3.89 9.86
C ALA A 215 4.47 -4.68 11.08
N GLU A 216 5.18 -5.76 11.46
CA GLU A 216 4.89 -6.54 12.65
C GLU A 216 4.97 -5.69 13.93
N LYS A 217 6.08 -4.94 14.11
CA LYS A 217 6.29 -4.03 15.26
C LYS A 217 5.12 -3.08 15.47
N TYR A 218 4.49 -2.60 14.40
CA TYR A 218 3.40 -1.62 14.46
C TYR A 218 1.99 -2.20 14.19
N GLY A 219 1.85 -3.53 14.16
CA GLY A 219 0.55 -4.18 14.03
C GLY A 219 -0.10 -4.05 12.65
N TYR A 220 0.72 -3.98 11.59
CA TYR A 220 0.25 -4.10 10.22
C TYR A 220 0.27 -5.57 9.79
N ALA A 221 -0.79 -6.05 9.16
CA ALA A 221 -0.67 -7.25 8.33
C ALA A 221 0.17 -6.94 7.09
N THR A 222 0.64 -7.98 6.41
CA THR A 222 1.49 -7.84 5.22
C THR A 222 0.93 -8.62 4.04
N TYR A 223 1.06 -8.06 2.85
CA TYR A 223 0.83 -8.75 1.58
C TYR A 223 2.08 -8.64 0.71
N ASN A 224 2.71 -9.77 0.43
CA ASN A 224 3.92 -9.83 -0.39
C ASN A 224 3.57 -9.89 -1.88
N GLY A 225 3.17 -8.74 -2.45
CA GLY A 225 2.97 -8.63 -3.90
C GLY A 225 4.25 -8.89 -4.70
N PHE A 226 5.42 -8.73 -4.10
CA PHE A 226 6.69 -8.94 -4.79
C PHE A 226 6.85 -10.40 -5.25
N ASP A 227 6.49 -11.36 -4.39
CA ASP A 227 6.61 -12.79 -4.71
C ASP A 227 5.29 -13.46 -5.09
N HIS A 228 4.16 -12.83 -4.80
CA HIS A 228 2.83 -13.42 -4.98
C HIS A 228 1.91 -12.63 -5.93
N SER A 229 2.45 -11.64 -6.65
CA SER A 229 1.66 -10.91 -7.64
C SER A 229 1.19 -11.83 -8.79
N PRO A 230 -0.07 -11.68 -9.24
CA PRO A 230 -0.56 -12.34 -10.45
C PRO A 230 0.01 -11.74 -11.74
N ILE A 231 0.77 -10.64 -11.66
CA ILE A 231 1.51 -10.07 -12.78
C ILE A 231 2.80 -10.89 -12.97
N PRO A 232 3.11 -11.36 -14.18
CA PRO A 232 4.30 -12.18 -14.45
C PRO A 232 5.56 -11.31 -14.39
N GLY A 233 6.05 -11.10 -13.16
CA GLY A 233 6.97 -10.05 -12.73
C GLY A 233 8.09 -9.62 -13.70
N TRP A 234 9.30 -10.15 -13.51
CA TRP A 234 10.50 -9.73 -14.24
C TRP A 234 10.54 -10.10 -15.74
N ASP A 235 9.60 -10.94 -16.21
CA ASP A 235 9.53 -11.29 -17.62
C ASP A 235 8.83 -10.18 -18.40
N PHE A 236 9.61 -9.30 -19.04
CA PHE A 236 9.08 -8.18 -19.82
C PHE A 236 8.09 -8.64 -20.91
N THR A 237 8.31 -9.79 -21.55
CA THR A 237 7.44 -10.26 -22.64
C THR A 237 6.07 -10.67 -22.10
N LEU A 238 6.06 -11.40 -20.98
CA LEU A 238 4.81 -11.82 -20.33
C LEU A 238 4.11 -10.66 -19.61
N ALA A 239 4.86 -9.69 -19.10
CA ALA A 239 4.35 -8.55 -18.35
C ALA A 239 3.76 -7.46 -19.26
N THR A 240 4.31 -7.25 -20.47
CA THR A 240 3.92 -6.18 -21.42
C THR A 240 2.41 -5.98 -21.58
N PRO A 241 1.55 -7.02 -21.69
CA PRO A 241 0.10 -6.84 -21.82
C PRO A 241 -0.58 -6.11 -20.65
N TYR A 242 0.07 -6.06 -19.49
CA TYR A 242 -0.44 -5.48 -18.25
C TYR A 242 0.20 -4.12 -17.93
N MET A 243 1.14 -3.69 -18.77
CA MET A 243 1.93 -2.48 -18.55
C MET A 243 1.37 -1.29 -19.31
N TRP A 244 1.53 -0.12 -18.72
CA TRP A 244 1.17 1.16 -19.32
C TRP A 244 2.06 1.44 -20.54
N VAL A 245 1.55 2.19 -21.52
CA VAL A 245 2.29 2.54 -22.74
C VAL A 245 2.30 4.06 -22.87
N ASN A 246 3.49 4.65 -22.88
CA ASN A 246 3.69 6.08 -23.09
C ASN A 246 4.38 6.31 -24.43
N ASN A 247 3.76 7.09 -25.33
CA ASN A 247 4.34 7.52 -26.61
C ASN A 247 5.02 6.37 -27.39
N THR A 248 4.31 5.25 -27.56
CA THR A 248 4.75 4.01 -28.24
C THR A 248 5.73 3.11 -27.48
N LYS A 249 6.20 3.50 -26.30
CA LYS A 249 7.05 2.66 -25.44
C LYS A 249 6.26 2.10 -24.26
N THR A 250 6.36 0.79 -24.06
CA THR A 250 5.83 0.13 -22.87
C THR A 250 6.64 0.57 -21.66
N ASP A 251 5.95 1.11 -20.67
CA ASP A 251 6.47 1.39 -19.34
C ASP A 251 6.70 0.07 -18.62
N ALA A 252 7.95 -0.27 -18.35
CA ALA A 252 8.31 -1.52 -17.68
C ALA A 252 8.05 -1.50 -16.16
N THR A 253 7.33 -0.50 -15.64
CA THR A 253 7.14 -0.22 -14.20
C THR A 253 5.68 -0.02 -13.81
N HIS A 254 4.90 0.71 -14.61
CA HIS A 254 3.53 1.08 -14.24
C HIS A 254 2.49 0.20 -14.93
N LEU A 255 1.48 -0.24 -14.18
CA LEU A 255 0.39 -1.05 -14.72
C LEU A 255 -0.61 -0.18 -15.51
N ASN A 256 -1.15 -0.76 -16.60
CA ASN A 256 -2.32 -0.23 -17.29
C ASN A 256 -3.63 -0.66 -16.57
N ALA A 257 -4.79 -0.34 -17.15
CA ALA A 257 -6.09 -0.77 -16.61
C ALA A 257 -6.17 -2.30 -16.39
N LYS A 258 -5.77 -3.09 -17.38
CA LYS A 258 -5.78 -4.56 -17.32
C LYS A 258 -4.84 -5.13 -16.24
N GLY A 259 -3.69 -4.50 -16.04
CA GLY A 259 -2.76 -4.86 -14.96
C GLY A 259 -3.37 -4.59 -13.58
N ASN A 260 -3.98 -3.42 -13.41
CA ASN A 260 -4.67 -3.06 -12.17
C ASN A 260 -5.86 -4.00 -11.89
N GLU A 261 -6.68 -4.33 -12.90
CA GLU A 261 -7.77 -5.31 -12.79
C GLU A 261 -7.27 -6.69 -12.35
N LYS A 262 -6.08 -7.09 -12.81
CA LYS A 262 -5.51 -8.39 -12.48
C LYS A 262 -4.97 -8.49 -11.05
N ILE A 263 -4.36 -7.43 -10.53
CA ILE A 263 -3.79 -7.43 -9.16
C ILE A 263 -4.81 -7.09 -8.07
N THR A 264 -5.83 -6.30 -8.40
CA THR A 264 -6.81 -5.81 -7.41
C THR A 264 -7.50 -6.91 -6.61
N PRO A 265 -7.91 -8.06 -7.18
CA PRO A 265 -8.53 -9.13 -6.39
C PRO A 265 -7.66 -9.64 -5.23
N ALA A 266 -6.36 -9.85 -5.47
CA ALA A 266 -5.45 -10.33 -4.43
C ALA A 266 -5.24 -9.30 -3.31
N ILE A 267 -5.17 -8.02 -3.67
CA ILE A 267 -5.09 -6.92 -2.70
C ILE A 267 -6.37 -6.81 -1.88
N LEU A 268 -7.53 -6.91 -2.54
CA LEU A 268 -8.83 -6.88 -1.88
C LEU A 268 -8.98 -8.05 -0.91
N ASP A 269 -8.60 -9.26 -1.30
CA ASP A 269 -8.64 -10.43 -0.42
C ASP A 269 -7.78 -10.23 0.82
N ALA A 270 -6.59 -9.64 0.67
CA ALA A 270 -5.73 -9.27 1.80
C ALA A 270 -6.36 -8.23 2.73
N ILE A 271 -7.07 -7.23 2.18
CA ILE A 271 -7.81 -6.22 2.98
C ILE A 271 -8.96 -6.86 3.75
N LEU A 272 -9.74 -7.72 3.09
CA LEU A 272 -10.88 -8.41 3.70
C LEU A 272 -10.46 -9.41 4.79
N ALA A 273 -9.21 -9.88 4.77
CA ALA A 273 -8.64 -10.78 5.76
C ALA A 273 -8.13 -10.11 7.05
N LEU A 274 -8.10 -8.77 7.09
CA LEU A 274 -7.70 -8.01 8.30
C LEU A 274 -8.68 -8.23 9.49
#